data_AF-A0A1Q6DIB8-F1
#
_entry.id   AF-A0A1Q6DIB8-F1
#
_cell.length_a   1.000
_cell.length_b   1.000
_cell.length_c   1.000
_cell.angle_alpha   90.00
_cell.angle_beta   90.00
_cell.angle_gamma   90.00
#
_symmetry.space_group_name_H-M   'P 1'
#
loop_
_entity.id
_entity.type
_entity.pdbx_description
1 polymer ?
#
loop_
_entity_poly.entity_id
_entity_poly.type
_entity_poly.pdbx_seq_one_letter_code
_entity_poly.pdbx_strand_id
1 'polypeptide(L)'
;MDDLRKGNISQRRNPLIADLFRRIEMVEAWGRGMPLIIKNAPDVVFREVGRLFIVSFNRPSFSTELTGEEDHQSKPTALDRTTQEKLPIGEKVGERVGEKLTLNQEAIVREIIKDPRISARALAAIVGISSRKVEENIKKLKEQGRLIRIGPAKGGHWKVVG
;
A
#
# COMPACT_ATOMS: atom_id res chain seq x y z
N MET A 1 -21.08 -19.88 -2.03
CA MET A 1 -19.82 -19.30 -2.59
C MET A 1 -20.06 -18.67 -3.97
N ASP A 2 -20.91 -19.24 -4.82
CA ASP A 2 -21.30 -18.65 -6.12
C ASP A 2 -22.13 -17.36 -6.03
N ASP A 3 -22.84 -17.11 -4.93
CA ASP A 3 -23.75 -15.95 -4.80
C ASP A 3 -23.03 -14.59 -4.70
N LEU A 4 -21.80 -14.57 -4.20
CA LEU A 4 -20.98 -13.35 -4.17
C LEU A 4 -20.47 -12.97 -5.57
N ARG A 5 -20.12 -13.97 -6.40
CA ARG A 5 -19.68 -13.76 -7.79
C ARG A 5 -20.84 -13.46 -8.73
N LYS A 6 -22.03 -14.02 -8.47
CA LYS A 6 -23.25 -13.65 -9.19
C LYS A 6 -23.70 -12.22 -8.89
N GLY A 7 -23.07 -11.55 -7.91
CA GLY A 7 -23.35 -10.16 -7.57
C GLY A 7 -24.83 -10.01 -7.29
N ASN A 8 -25.30 -10.54 -6.13
CA ASN A 8 -26.69 -10.41 -5.69
C ASN A 8 -27.22 -9.03 -6.10
N ILE A 9 -28.18 -9.07 -7.02
CA ILE A 9 -28.79 -7.93 -7.68
C ILE A 9 -29.10 -6.93 -6.57
N SER A 10 -28.55 -5.72 -6.64
CA SER A 10 -28.77 -4.70 -5.61
C SER A 10 -30.27 -4.38 -5.57
N GLN A 11 -31.00 -5.04 -4.69
CA GLN A 11 -32.45 -4.88 -4.60
C GLN A 11 -32.76 -3.59 -3.83
N ARG A 12 -33.54 -2.71 -4.47
CA ARG A 12 -34.02 -1.49 -3.84
C ARG A 12 -35.13 -1.84 -2.87
N ARG A 13 -34.90 -1.61 -1.57
CA ARG A 13 -35.93 -1.82 -0.53
C ARG A 13 -37.14 -0.90 -0.74
N ASN A 14 -36.90 0.33 -1.20
CA ASN A 14 -37.94 1.27 -1.61
C ASN A 14 -37.57 1.88 -2.97
N PRO A 15 -38.25 1.46 -4.07
CA PRO A 15 -37.97 1.98 -5.41
C PRO A 15 -38.28 3.46 -5.59
N LEU A 16 -39.30 3.99 -4.90
CA LEU A 16 -39.73 5.39 -5.05
C LEU A 16 -38.71 6.36 -4.46
N ILE A 17 -38.21 6.05 -3.26
CA ILE A 17 -37.16 6.84 -2.61
C ILE A 17 -35.88 6.81 -3.43
N ALA A 18 -35.51 5.63 -3.95
CA ALA A 18 -34.37 5.51 -4.84
C ALA A 18 -34.56 6.42 -6.07
N ASP A 19 -35.66 6.27 -6.81
CA ASP A 19 -35.90 7.08 -8.01
C ASP A 19 -35.89 8.58 -7.74
N LEU A 20 -36.41 9.02 -6.58
CA LEU A 20 -36.30 10.41 -6.14
C LEU A 20 -34.84 10.87 -6.04
N PHE A 21 -33.98 10.12 -5.32
CA PHE A 21 -32.57 10.46 -5.15
C PHE A 21 -31.80 10.54 -6.47
N ARG A 22 -32.17 9.74 -7.48
CA ARG A 22 -31.59 9.87 -8.82
C ARG A 22 -32.11 11.10 -9.55
N ARG A 23 -33.40 11.44 -9.42
CA ARG A 23 -33.98 12.64 -10.07
C ARG A 23 -33.37 13.94 -9.57
N ILE A 24 -32.96 13.98 -8.31
CA ILE A 24 -32.28 15.12 -7.71
C ILE A 24 -30.75 15.02 -7.77
N GLU A 25 -30.22 14.13 -8.63
CA GLU A 25 -28.78 13.96 -8.89
C GLU A 25 -27.92 13.64 -7.66
N MET A 26 -28.54 13.16 -6.57
CA MET A 26 -27.81 12.71 -5.40
C MET A 26 -27.18 11.32 -5.60
N VAL A 27 -27.63 10.54 -6.59
CA VAL A 27 -27.09 9.22 -6.93
C VAL A 27 -27.18 8.96 -8.43
N GLU A 28 -26.10 8.45 -9.04
CA GLU A 28 -26.04 8.17 -10.48
C GLU A 28 -26.76 6.87 -10.90
N ALA A 29 -26.57 5.77 -10.14
CA ALA A 29 -27.26 4.49 -10.34
C ALA A 29 -27.04 3.52 -9.18
N TRP A 30 -27.94 2.53 -9.04
CA TRP A 30 -27.84 1.47 -8.03
C TRP A 30 -27.25 0.17 -8.61
N GLY A 31 -26.46 -0.53 -7.80
CA GLY A 31 -26.06 -1.91 -8.09
C GLY A 31 -25.06 -2.13 -9.23
N ARG A 32 -24.48 -1.07 -9.81
CA ARG A 32 -23.51 -1.21 -10.91
C ARG A 32 -22.10 -1.59 -10.45
N GLY A 33 -21.75 -1.36 -9.18
CA GLY A 33 -20.37 -1.50 -8.69
C GLY A 33 -19.80 -2.91 -8.83
N MET A 34 -20.53 -3.93 -8.38
CA MET A 34 -20.06 -5.33 -8.47
C MET A 34 -19.88 -5.81 -9.91
N PRO A 35 -20.85 -5.60 -10.82
CA PRO A 35 -20.64 -5.89 -12.25
C PRO A 35 -19.44 -5.15 -12.85
N LEU A 36 -19.23 -3.88 -12.48
CA LEU A 36 -18.12 -3.08 -13.01
C LEU A 36 -16.76 -3.61 -12.55
N ILE A 37 -16.68 -4.01 -11.28
CA ILE A 37 -15.47 -4.61 -10.70
C ILE A 37 -15.14 -5.92 -11.42
N ILE A 38 -16.12 -6.81 -11.58
CA ILE A 38 -15.92 -8.09 -12.26
C ILE A 38 -15.53 -7.88 -13.73
N LYS A 39 -16.11 -6.89 -14.40
CA LYS A 39 -15.81 -6.55 -15.80
C LYS A 39 -14.38 -6.04 -15.98
N ASN A 40 -13.92 -5.15 -15.11
CA ASN A 40 -12.62 -4.47 -15.26
C ASN A 40 -11.46 -5.21 -14.58
N ALA A 41 -11.74 -6.03 -13.57
CA ALA A 41 -10.76 -6.79 -12.81
C ALA A 41 -11.26 -8.24 -12.62
N PRO A 42 -11.11 -9.12 -13.63
CA PRO A 42 -11.64 -10.48 -13.59
C PRO A 42 -10.95 -11.38 -12.55
N ASP A 43 -9.73 -11.03 -12.14
CA ASP A 43 -8.90 -11.73 -11.15
C ASP A 43 -9.20 -11.33 -9.70
N VAL A 44 -10.18 -10.43 -9.49
CA VAL A 44 -10.59 -9.96 -8.17
C VAL A 44 -11.10 -11.10 -7.27
N VAL A 45 -10.72 -11.08 -6.00
CA VAL A 45 -11.15 -12.05 -5.00
C VAL A 45 -12.07 -11.40 -3.98
N PHE A 46 -13.26 -11.95 -3.81
CA PHE A 46 -14.24 -11.53 -2.81
C PHE A 46 -14.26 -12.52 -1.63
N ARG A 47 -14.19 -12.01 -0.40
CA ARG A 47 -14.26 -12.80 0.85
C ARG A 47 -15.18 -12.14 1.85
N GLU A 48 -15.90 -12.94 2.62
CA GLU A 48 -16.68 -12.47 3.76
C GLU A 48 -16.12 -13.12 5.04
N VAL A 49 -15.61 -12.31 5.95
CA VAL A 49 -15.01 -12.79 7.21
C VAL A 49 -15.55 -11.95 8.35
N GLY A 50 -16.24 -12.57 9.31
CA GLY A 50 -16.73 -11.87 10.50
C GLY A 50 -17.62 -10.66 10.19
N ARG A 51 -18.57 -10.80 9.24
CA ARG A 51 -19.44 -9.71 8.74
C ARG A 51 -18.72 -8.60 7.98
N LEU A 52 -17.42 -8.76 7.71
CA LEU A 52 -16.64 -7.86 6.89
C LEU A 52 -16.60 -8.38 5.45
N PHE A 53 -16.97 -7.50 4.51
CA PHE A 53 -16.82 -7.76 3.09
C PHE A 53 -15.45 -7.26 2.62
N ILE A 54 -14.61 -8.19 2.16
CA ILE A 54 -13.23 -7.94 1.76
C ILE A 54 -13.12 -8.17 0.26
N VAL A 55 -12.65 -7.14 -0.46
CA VAL A 55 -12.34 -7.20 -1.89
C VAL A 55 -10.83 -7.09 -2.04
N SER A 56 -10.20 -8.07 -2.69
CA SER A 56 -8.76 -8.11 -2.92
C SER A 56 -8.48 -8.00 -4.41
N PHE A 57 -7.79 -6.93 -4.81
CA PHE A 57 -7.32 -6.70 -6.17
C PHE A 57 -5.84 -7.06 -6.24
N ASN A 58 -5.47 -7.93 -7.17
CA ASN A 58 -4.06 -8.21 -7.38
C ASN A 58 -3.42 -7.05 -8.14
N ARG A 59 -2.21 -6.64 -7.73
CA ARG A 59 -1.51 -5.54 -8.38
C ARG A 59 -0.39 -6.14 -9.25
N PRO A 60 -0.51 -6.15 -10.59
CA PRO A 60 0.49 -6.79 -11.45
C PRO A 60 1.88 -6.14 -11.33
N SER A 61 1.95 -4.84 -11.06
CA SER A 61 3.23 -4.15 -10.81
C SER A 61 3.96 -4.61 -9.54
N PHE A 62 3.29 -5.36 -8.65
CA PHE A 62 3.90 -5.87 -7.42
C PHE A 62 4.45 -7.30 -7.59
N SER A 63 3.88 -8.10 -8.49
CA SER A 63 4.36 -9.46 -8.78
C SER A 63 5.58 -9.50 -9.70
N THR A 64 5.74 -8.49 -10.57
CA THR A 64 6.89 -8.41 -11.50
C THR A 64 8.23 -8.21 -10.77
N GLU A 65 8.24 -7.76 -9.51
CA GLU A 65 9.47 -7.61 -8.73
C GLU A 65 9.95 -8.94 -8.08
N LEU A 66 9.13 -10.00 -8.11
CA LEU A 66 9.43 -11.29 -7.47
C LEU A 66 9.73 -12.42 -8.45
N THR A 67 9.47 -12.20 -9.75
CA THR A 67 9.89 -13.11 -10.82
C THR A 67 10.99 -12.40 -11.58
N GLY A 68 12.23 -12.71 -11.21
CA GLY A 68 13.40 -12.32 -11.98
C GLY A 68 13.34 -12.99 -13.34
N GLU A 69 12.86 -12.26 -14.33
CA GLU A 69 13.36 -12.38 -15.68
C GLU A 69 14.03 -11.05 -16.02
N GLU A 70 15.35 -11.12 -16.06
CA GLU A 70 16.20 -10.09 -16.61
C GLU A 70 15.81 -9.90 -18.08
N ASP A 71 15.27 -8.74 -18.43
CA ASP A 71 15.51 -8.24 -19.79
C ASP A 71 15.68 -6.72 -19.75
N HIS A 72 16.95 -6.33 -19.82
CA HIS A 72 17.37 -4.96 -20.02
C HIS A 72 17.24 -4.62 -21.50
N GLN A 73 16.18 -3.90 -21.91
CA GLN A 73 16.38 -2.85 -22.91
C GLN A 73 15.31 -1.74 -22.95
N SER A 74 15.82 -0.55 -22.64
CA SER A 74 15.52 0.74 -23.27
C SER A 74 14.18 1.45 -23.02
N LYS A 75 14.31 2.42 -22.11
CA LYS A 75 14.18 3.87 -22.32
C LYS A 75 12.87 4.56 -21.87
N PRO A 76 13.02 5.72 -21.18
CA PRO A 76 11.92 6.55 -20.69
C PRO A 76 11.52 7.62 -21.72
N THR A 77 10.23 7.92 -21.83
CA THR A 77 9.69 9.17 -22.41
C THR A 77 8.25 9.29 -21.88
N ALA A 78 8.03 9.98 -20.76
CA ALA A 78 7.68 11.39 -20.65
C ALA A 78 6.18 11.69 -20.87
N LEU A 79 5.59 12.26 -19.82
CA LEU A 79 4.59 13.33 -19.83
C LEU A 79 3.13 12.98 -20.18
N ASP A 80 2.23 12.98 -19.19
CA ASP A 80 1.37 14.15 -18.96
C ASP A 80 0.66 14.11 -17.59
N ARG A 81 0.93 15.17 -16.82
CA ARG A 81 0.05 15.96 -15.95
C ARG A 81 -1.27 15.33 -15.46
N THR A 82 -1.49 15.37 -14.13
CA THR A 82 -2.55 16.21 -13.51
C THR A 82 -2.49 16.14 -11.98
N THR A 83 -2.19 17.31 -11.42
CA THR A 83 -2.73 17.92 -10.19
C THR A 83 -2.48 17.26 -8.83
N GLN A 84 -1.69 18.02 -8.07
CA GLN A 84 -1.57 18.00 -6.63
C GLN A 84 -2.96 18.02 -5.97
N GLU A 85 -3.28 17.01 -5.17
CA GLU A 85 -4.08 17.21 -3.96
C GLU A 85 -3.49 16.33 -2.85
N LYS A 86 -2.64 16.97 -2.05
CA LYS A 86 -2.45 16.58 -0.66
C LYS A 86 -3.75 16.87 0.06
N LEU A 87 -4.29 15.92 0.80
CA LEU A 87 -4.59 16.06 2.22
C LEU A 87 -4.73 14.66 2.86
N PRO A 88 -4.40 14.53 4.15
CA PRO A 88 -4.14 13.28 4.84
C PRO A 88 -5.43 12.69 5.41
N ILE A 89 -5.37 11.43 5.89
CA ILE A 89 -6.01 10.87 7.10
C ILE A 89 -6.23 9.37 6.84
N GLY A 90 -5.75 8.54 7.77
CA GLY A 90 -6.04 7.11 7.75
C GLY A 90 -5.07 6.27 8.56
N GLU A 91 -4.70 6.76 9.74
CA GLU A 91 -3.97 6.03 10.76
C GLU A 91 -4.74 4.76 11.18
N LYS A 92 -3.99 3.72 11.58
CA LYS A 92 -4.41 2.42 12.14
C LYS A 92 -5.01 1.38 11.19
N VAL A 93 -4.13 0.52 10.68
CA VAL A 93 -4.29 -0.94 10.75
C VAL A 93 -2.88 -1.48 11.04
N GLY A 94 -2.57 -1.85 12.28
CA GLY A 94 -2.97 -3.15 12.82
C GLY A 94 -1.74 -4.05 12.72
N GLU A 95 -0.87 -3.93 13.73
CA GLU A 95 0.17 -4.90 14.03
C GLU A 95 -0.41 -6.31 14.05
N ARG A 96 0.29 -7.23 13.38
CA ARG A 96 0.35 -8.70 13.57
C ARG A 96 0.38 -9.41 12.22
N VAL A 97 1.55 -9.45 11.59
CA VAL A 97 1.97 -10.64 10.81
C VAL A 97 3.49 -10.74 10.96
N GLY A 98 3.95 -11.93 11.34
CA GLY A 98 5.27 -12.17 11.89
C GLY A 98 6.45 -11.84 10.99
N GLU A 99 7.58 -11.57 11.66
CA GLU A 99 8.99 -11.78 11.30
C GLU A 99 9.54 -11.30 9.94
N LYS A 100 8.71 -10.78 9.03
CA LYS A 100 9.16 -10.22 7.75
C LYS A 100 9.22 -8.70 7.85
N LEU A 101 10.38 -8.14 7.51
CA LEU A 101 10.56 -6.69 7.40
C LEU A 101 9.58 -6.15 6.35
N THR A 102 9.04 -4.96 6.58
CA THR A 102 8.29 -4.23 5.54
C THR A 102 9.24 -3.77 4.43
N LEU A 103 8.74 -3.60 3.19
CA LEU A 103 9.54 -3.15 2.04
C LEU A 103 10.37 -1.89 2.34
N ASN A 104 9.78 -0.95 3.09
CA ASN A 104 10.45 0.27 3.52
C ASN A 104 11.56 -0.01 4.54
N GLN A 105 11.37 -0.96 5.45
CA GLN A 105 12.40 -1.36 6.41
C GLN A 105 13.55 -2.10 5.71
N GLU A 106 13.26 -2.97 4.73
CA GLU A 106 14.30 -3.61 3.91
C GLU A 106 15.08 -2.58 3.08
N ALA A 107 14.40 -1.60 2.47
CA ALA A 107 15.06 -0.50 1.79
C ALA A 107 15.98 0.29 2.74
N ILE A 108 15.52 0.62 3.95
CA ILE A 108 16.35 1.31 4.96
C ILE A 108 17.57 0.46 5.34
N VAL A 109 17.40 -0.84 5.60
CA VAL A 109 18.52 -1.73 5.96
C VAL A 109 19.51 -1.84 4.80
N ARG A 110 19.05 -1.99 3.56
CA ARG A 110 19.93 -2.02 2.37
C ARG A 110 20.77 -0.76 2.24
N GLU A 111 20.17 0.42 2.44
CA GLU A 111 20.90 1.68 2.37
C GLU A 111 21.89 1.85 3.54
N ILE A 112 21.55 1.37 4.74
CA ILE A 112 22.46 1.36 5.88
C ILE A 112 23.65 0.41 5.66
N ILE A 113 23.47 -0.71 4.95
CA ILE A 113 24.57 -1.62 4.59
C ILE A 113 25.56 -0.91 3.65
N LYS A 114 25.05 -0.12 2.68
CA LYS A 114 25.90 0.63 1.74
C LYS A 114 26.64 1.78 2.42
N ASP A 115 25.95 2.55 3.26
CA ASP A 115 26.53 3.63 4.03
C ASP A 115 26.10 3.57 5.51
N PRO A 116 26.92 2.98 6.39
CA PRO A 116 26.66 2.92 7.82
C PRO A 116 26.53 4.30 8.50
N ARG A 117 27.03 5.38 7.89
CA ARG A 117 27.01 6.74 8.46
C ARG A 117 25.84 7.57 7.95
N ILE A 118 24.95 6.98 7.16
CA ILE A 118 23.84 7.71 6.54
C ILE A 118 22.93 8.35 7.59
N SER A 119 22.55 9.60 7.32
CA SER A 119 21.61 10.34 8.18
C SER A 119 20.16 9.95 7.88
N ALA A 120 19.27 10.07 8.87
CA ALA A 120 17.84 9.80 8.68
C ALA A 120 17.19 10.69 7.59
N ARG A 121 17.72 11.91 7.38
CA ARG A 121 17.28 12.80 6.30
C ARG A 121 17.65 12.30 4.91
N ALA A 122 18.87 11.77 4.76
CA ALA A 122 19.32 11.18 3.50
C ALA A 122 18.52 9.90 3.19
N LEU A 123 18.31 9.05 4.20
CA LEU A 123 17.44 7.87 4.09
C LEU A 123 16.01 8.23 3.65
N ALA A 124 15.45 9.32 4.18
CA ALA A 124 14.12 9.79 3.80
C ALA A 124 14.02 10.14 2.31
N ALA A 125 15.06 10.81 1.78
CA ALA A 125 15.12 11.20 0.37
C ALA A 125 15.26 9.98 -0.56
N ILE A 126 16.05 8.98 -0.16
CA ILE A 126 16.29 7.77 -0.96
C ILE A 126 15.07 6.85 -0.95
N VAL A 127 14.46 6.63 0.23
CA VAL A 127 13.34 5.69 0.40
C VAL A 127 12.00 6.34 0.01
N GLY A 128 11.93 7.67 -0.15
CA GLY A 128 10.73 8.38 -0.56
C GLY A 128 9.66 8.47 0.54
N ILE A 129 10.07 8.43 1.80
CA ILE A 129 9.18 8.54 2.98
C ILE A 129 9.55 9.74 3.85
N SER A 130 8.64 10.19 4.71
CA SER A 130 8.93 11.32 5.60
C SER A 130 10.04 10.96 6.60
N SER A 131 10.84 11.95 6.99
CA SER A 131 11.92 11.77 7.99
C SER A 131 11.41 11.19 9.31
N ARG A 132 10.22 11.63 9.75
CA ARG A 132 9.53 11.07 10.92
C ARG A 132 9.24 9.58 10.76
N LYS A 133 8.84 9.14 9.56
CA LYS A 133 8.58 7.72 9.28
C LYS A 133 9.86 6.89 9.25
N VAL A 134 10.96 7.45 8.74
CA VAL A 134 12.29 6.82 8.82
C VAL A 134 12.71 6.60 10.26
N GLU A 135 12.57 7.63 11.12
CA GLU A 135 12.91 7.54 12.53
C GLU A 135 12.07 6.47 13.26
N GLU A 136 10.76 6.41 12.99
CA GLU A 136 9.88 5.35 13.50
C GLU A 136 10.35 3.96 13.05
N ASN A 137 10.71 3.79 11.77
CA ASN A 137 11.17 2.52 11.24
C ASN A 137 12.53 2.10 11.83
N ILE A 138 13.47 3.04 11.99
CA ILE A 138 14.77 2.78 12.64
C ILE A 138 14.56 2.36 14.10
N LYS A 139 13.63 3.02 14.82
CA LYS A 139 13.29 2.64 16.20
C LYS A 139 12.76 1.20 16.26
N LYS A 140 11.82 0.85 15.38
CA LYS A 140 11.29 -0.52 15.28
C LYS A 140 12.38 -1.55 14.96
N LEU A 141 13.26 -1.24 14.00
CA LEU A 141 14.36 -2.12 13.63
C LEU A 141 15.38 -2.34 14.76
N LYS A 142 15.58 -1.32 15.60
CA LYS A 142 16.38 -1.43 16.82
C LYS A 142 15.69 -2.30 17.88
N GLU A 143 14.39 -2.12 18.09
CA GLU A 143 13.59 -2.92 19.02
C GLU A 143 13.53 -4.40 18.59
N GLN A 144 13.51 -4.65 17.28
CA GLN A 144 13.60 -5.99 16.68
C GLN A 144 15.01 -6.59 16.68
N GLY A 145 16.02 -5.88 17.22
CA GLY A 145 17.40 -6.35 17.28
C GLY A 145 18.14 -6.40 15.94
N ARG A 146 17.57 -5.83 14.86
CA ARG A 146 18.14 -5.83 13.51
C ARG A 146 19.14 -4.70 13.25
N LEU A 147 19.07 -3.61 14.03
CA LEU A 147 19.96 -2.46 13.93
C LEU A 147 20.52 -2.06 15.28
N ILE A 148 21.83 -1.85 15.35
CA ILE A 148 22.53 -1.32 16.51
C ILE A 148 23.28 -0.05 16.10
N ARG A 149 23.20 0.99 16.94
CA ARG A 149 24.01 2.19 16.77
C ARG A 149 25.32 2.04 17.52
N ILE A 150 26.44 2.13 16.83
CA ILE A 150 27.79 2.05 17.41
C ILE A 150 28.42 3.45 17.40
N GLY A 151 28.76 3.96 18.57
CA GLY A 151 29.46 5.25 18.75
C GLY A 151 28.55 6.43 19.16
N PRO A 152 29.12 7.64 19.25
CA PRO A 152 28.46 8.81 19.82
C PRO A 152 27.29 9.34 18.97
N ALA A 153 26.42 10.16 19.59
CA ALA A 153 25.25 10.74 18.93
C ALA A 153 25.61 11.61 17.69
N LYS A 154 26.81 12.19 17.66
CA LYS A 154 27.35 13.02 16.56
C LYS A 154 28.59 12.38 15.93
N GLY A 155 28.48 11.14 15.44
CA GLY A 155 29.61 10.46 14.78
C GLY A 155 29.57 8.93 14.78
N GLY A 156 28.61 8.33 15.49
CA GLY A 156 28.35 6.90 15.42
C GLY A 156 27.80 6.46 14.06
N HIS A 157 27.90 5.17 13.79
CA HIS A 157 27.38 4.51 12.60
C HIS A 157 26.38 3.42 12.98
N TRP A 158 25.56 3.02 12.02
CA TRP A 158 24.61 1.93 12.15
C TRP A 158 25.26 0.61 11.74
N LYS A 159 25.07 -0.43 12.56
CA LYS A 159 25.46 -1.80 12.26
C LYS A 159 24.20 -2.65 12.15
N VAL A 160 24.09 -3.38 11.05
CA VAL A 160 23.04 -4.39 10.86
C VAL A 160 23.44 -5.66 11.60
N VAL A 161 22.50 -6.23 12.34
CA VAL A 161 22.66 -7.52 13.01
C VAL A 161 21.72 -8.50 12.30
N GLY A 162 22.30 -9.58 11.78
CA GLY A 162 21.61 -10.64 11.04
C GLY A 162 20.81 -11.53 11.96
#